data_AF-A0A524LK22-F1
#
_entry.id   AF-A0A524LK22-F1
#
_cell.length_a   1.000
_cell.length_b   1.000
_cell.length_c   1.000
_cell.angle_alpha   90.00
_cell.angle_beta   90.00
_cell.angle_gamma   90.00
#
_symmetry.space_group_name_H-M   'P 1'
#
loop_
_entity.id
_entity.type
_entity.pdbx_description
1 polymer ?
#
loop_
_entity_poly.entity_id
_entity_poly.type
_entity_poly.pdbx_seq_one_letter_code
_entity_poly.pdbx_strand_id
1 'polypeptide(L)'
;MDNRKVLALLLIVAIIGSSFFVYVYILAPNAGAEPVFKGGTINQDETWSGDIFVNASILVPAGVTLTINPGTRMMFQPSRDYKNQTSINFTVAGGTVIAIGTGTQQIWFTSDADVPINGDWSGIELYNTNTSIFKYVIVEFSALGISQFDSKVNISHSIVRWINGEGIYMERSSPVIEYNLLYCNGYHEIALEQHNYDVQIRNNIFAGGHVPLIIFDSTAVVEGNYFHNYNTSTSPAVSVAGSAEVNVTANKFDGFDSDTVVLKLVPTATLVTTNNDVGNGSVSIPILDFNDVRNYDLGYTPGDPGDQYMYVYPAQDETRRVVKRIGLGFGFGWAFEYANGYLWKLSSGELIRIDPTTGANTTFSIDVSKILGPRGFCYDGEYFWAQDHSLLKIIKFKVNATAVTIYDSFDIPENETGARQSLSTDGTYLYIPNRQGNKMFELFKNGTIHREISMPLDLVGPITWNGTHFWTGTGQYLFAFTKDGTVVGRVYDVARGVSGITWDGTYL
;
A
#
# COMPACT_ATOMS: atom_id res chain seq x y z
N MET A 1 34.44 11.16 -20.62
CA MET A 1 35.08 11.80 -21.78
C MET A 1 35.80 10.74 -22.60
N ASP A 2 35.23 10.31 -23.73
CA ASP A 2 35.96 10.20 -25.01
C ASP A 2 34.90 10.03 -26.12
N ASN A 3 34.46 11.15 -26.70
CA ASN A 3 33.42 11.20 -27.73
C ASN A 3 34.10 11.43 -29.09
N ARG A 4 34.75 10.38 -29.63
CA ARG A 4 35.34 10.45 -30.98
C ARG A 4 34.22 10.33 -32.01
N LYS A 5 33.71 11.48 -32.46
CA LYS A 5 32.77 11.57 -33.58
C LYS A 5 33.47 11.11 -34.84
N VAL A 6 33.18 9.90 -35.31
CA VAL A 6 33.58 9.42 -36.64
C VAL A 6 32.65 10.10 -37.65
N LEU A 7 33.21 10.98 -38.47
CA LEU A 7 32.53 11.57 -39.62
C LEU A 7 32.71 10.62 -40.81
N ALA A 8 31.63 10.08 -41.37
CA ALA A 8 31.69 9.32 -42.62
C ALA A 8 31.27 10.24 -43.77
N LEU A 9 32.13 10.38 -44.78
CA LEU A 9 31.80 11.04 -46.05
C LEU A 9 31.37 9.97 -47.06
N LEU A 10 30.17 10.12 -47.62
CA LEU A 10 29.74 9.32 -48.76
C LEU A 10 29.88 10.18 -50.02
N LEU A 11 30.70 9.73 -50.96
CA LEU A 11 30.90 10.40 -52.24
C LEU A 11 30.19 9.60 -53.32
N ILE A 12 29.14 10.16 -53.90
CA ILE A 12 28.43 9.54 -55.02
C ILE A 12 28.79 10.31 -56.28
N VAL A 13 29.28 9.56 -57.25
CA VAL A 13 29.65 10.05 -58.57
C VAL A 13 28.61 9.56 -59.56
N ALA A 14 27.94 10.49 -60.23
CA ALA A 14 26.99 10.17 -61.30
C ALA A 14 27.48 10.75 -62.63
N ILE A 15 27.50 9.90 -63.66
CA ILE A 15 27.83 10.30 -65.03
C ILE A 15 26.56 10.24 -65.86
N ILE A 16 26.15 11.38 -66.42
CA ILE A 16 24.99 11.46 -67.31
C ILE A 16 25.44 12.20 -68.57
N GLY A 17 25.56 11.46 -69.68
CA GLY A 17 26.10 11.98 -70.94
C GLY A 17 27.59 12.36 -70.81
N SER A 18 27.94 13.58 -71.22
CA SER A 18 29.30 14.14 -71.10
C SER A 18 29.56 14.93 -69.81
N SER A 19 28.61 14.93 -68.87
CA SER A 19 28.69 15.68 -67.61
C SER A 19 28.92 14.76 -66.41
N PHE A 20 29.66 15.26 -65.44
CA PHE A 20 29.98 14.57 -64.19
C PHE A 20 29.46 15.36 -63.00
N PHE A 21 28.72 14.69 -62.11
CA PHE A 21 28.20 15.27 -60.88
C PHE A 21 28.79 14.55 -59.67
N VAL A 22 29.38 15.32 -58.74
CA VAL A 22 29.83 14.84 -57.44
C VAL A 22 28.82 15.27 -56.40
N TYR A 23 28.21 14.30 -55.73
CA TYR A 23 27.40 14.53 -54.55
C TYR A 23 28.21 14.14 -53.33
N VAL A 24 28.43 15.10 -52.44
CA VAL A 24 29.09 14.88 -51.14
C VAL A 24 28.03 14.90 -50.07
N TYR A 25 27.82 13.76 -49.41
CA TYR A 25 26.95 13.66 -48.23
C TYR A 25 27.81 13.60 -46.97
N ILE A 26 27.54 14.49 -46.04
CA ILE A 26 28.11 14.46 -44.70
C ILE A 26 27.13 13.72 -43.80
N LEU A 27 27.48 12.50 -43.38
CA LEU A 27 26.70 11.77 -42.39
C LEU A 27 27.14 12.24 -41.00
N ALA A 28 26.34 13.11 -40.37
CA ALA A 28 26.48 13.42 -38.96
C ALA A 28 25.76 12.32 -38.15
N PRO A 29 26.37 11.75 -37.10
CA PRO A 29 25.64 10.91 -36.18
C PRO A 29 24.49 11.72 -35.58
N ASN A 30 23.31 11.12 -35.53
CA ASN A 30 22.15 11.72 -34.88
C ASN A 30 22.55 11.94 -33.41
N ALA A 31 22.77 13.18 -33.01
CA ALA A 31 22.99 13.50 -31.61
C ALA A 31 21.65 13.26 -30.92
N GLY A 32 21.52 12.12 -30.22
CA GLY A 32 20.35 11.86 -29.38
C GLY A 32 20.14 13.06 -28.46
N ALA A 33 18.88 13.45 -28.24
CA ALA A 33 18.56 14.48 -27.27
C ALA A 33 19.18 14.10 -25.91
N GLU A 34 19.80 15.07 -25.24
CA GLU A 34 20.35 14.84 -23.91
C GLU A 34 19.23 14.41 -22.94
N PRO A 35 19.47 13.45 -22.04
CA PRO A 35 18.45 13.01 -21.09
C PRO A 35 17.98 14.17 -20.21
N VAL A 36 16.66 14.28 -19.99
CA VAL A 36 16.09 15.31 -19.11
C VAL A 36 15.97 14.75 -17.70
N PHE A 37 16.74 15.30 -16.77
CA PHE A 37 16.66 14.94 -15.35
C PHE A 37 15.79 15.93 -14.57
N LYS A 38 14.93 15.40 -13.69
CA LYS A 38 14.04 16.19 -12.83
C LYS A 38 14.08 15.70 -11.39
N GLY A 39 13.77 16.61 -10.46
CA GLY A 39 13.68 16.34 -9.03
C GLY A 39 13.72 17.63 -8.21
N GLY A 40 13.40 17.52 -6.93
CA GLY A 40 13.30 18.64 -6.00
C GLY A 40 11.95 19.36 -6.05
N THR A 41 11.89 20.51 -5.37
CA THR A 41 10.69 21.35 -5.34
C THR A 41 10.54 22.14 -6.64
N ILE A 42 9.35 22.06 -7.24
CA ILE A 42 8.98 22.85 -8.41
C ILE A 42 8.53 24.22 -7.92
N ASN A 43 9.27 25.27 -8.29
CA ASN A 43 9.09 26.62 -7.71
C ASN A 43 8.17 27.53 -8.52
N GLN A 44 7.77 27.10 -9.71
CA GLN A 44 6.89 27.84 -10.62
C GLN A 44 6.21 26.84 -11.55
N ASP A 45 5.18 27.27 -12.28
CA ASP A 45 4.50 26.40 -13.22
C ASP A 45 5.48 25.84 -14.27
N GLU A 46 5.40 24.53 -14.50
CA GLU A 46 6.24 23.82 -15.46
C GLU A 46 5.39 22.94 -16.37
N THR A 47 5.86 22.75 -17.61
CA THR A 47 5.29 21.79 -18.56
C THR A 47 6.37 20.79 -18.97
N TRP A 48 6.14 19.50 -18.75
CA TRP A 48 7.07 18.42 -19.08
C TRP A 48 6.56 17.57 -20.25
N SER A 49 7.49 17.13 -21.09
CA SER A 49 7.21 16.23 -22.22
C SER A 49 8.40 15.34 -22.57
N GLY A 50 8.12 14.18 -23.15
CA GLY A 50 9.15 13.21 -23.58
C GLY A 50 9.63 12.32 -22.44
N ASP A 51 10.92 11.97 -22.45
CA ASP A 51 11.53 11.10 -21.46
C ASP A 51 12.10 11.93 -20.31
N ILE A 52 11.56 11.74 -19.11
CA ILE A 52 11.93 12.44 -17.89
C ILE A 52 12.49 11.43 -16.89
N PHE A 53 13.78 11.56 -16.57
CA PHE A 53 14.47 10.76 -15.57
C PHE A 53 14.38 11.46 -14.21
N VAL A 54 13.69 10.86 -13.25
CA VAL A 54 13.50 11.43 -11.91
C VAL A 54 14.53 10.83 -10.95
N ASN A 55 15.52 11.63 -10.57
CA ASN A 55 16.65 11.19 -9.73
C ASN A 55 16.66 11.82 -8.32
N ALA A 56 15.64 12.62 -8.00
CA ALA A 56 15.34 13.09 -6.67
C ALA A 56 13.83 13.30 -6.51
N SER A 57 13.30 13.16 -5.29
CA SER A 57 11.87 13.31 -5.01
C SER A 57 11.33 14.65 -5.52
N ILE A 58 10.14 14.61 -6.11
CA ILE A 58 9.44 15.78 -6.66
C ILE A 58 8.48 16.30 -5.60
N LEU A 59 8.46 17.62 -5.41
CA LEU A 59 7.44 18.32 -4.65
C LEU A 59 6.76 19.39 -5.52
N VAL A 60 5.45 19.27 -5.70
CA VAL A 60 4.59 20.32 -6.29
C VAL A 60 3.87 21.03 -5.12
N PRO A 61 4.35 22.20 -4.68
CA PRO A 61 3.77 22.92 -3.55
C PRO A 61 2.50 23.69 -3.93
N ALA A 62 1.81 24.21 -2.91
CA ALA A 62 0.62 25.03 -3.09
C ALA A 62 0.85 26.24 -4.01
N GLY A 63 -0.10 26.47 -4.92
CA GLY A 63 -0.04 27.56 -5.90
C GLY A 63 0.83 27.28 -7.13
N VAL A 64 1.43 26.10 -7.24
CA VAL A 64 2.23 25.68 -8.41
C VAL A 64 1.50 24.59 -9.20
N THR A 65 1.59 24.67 -10.53
CA THR A 65 1.03 23.70 -11.48
C THR A 65 2.13 23.00 -12.27
N LEU A 66 2.17 21.67 -12.18
CA LEU A 66 2.94 20.83 -13.10
C LEU A 66 2.00 20.24 -14.17
N THR A 67 2.24 20.60 -15.43
CA THR A 67 1.55 20.00 -16.58
C THR A 67 2.42 18.94 -17.23
N ILE A 68 1.89 17.73 -17.40
CA ILE A 68 2.59 16.62 -18.05
C ILE A 68 1.87 16.30 -19.36
N ASN A 69 2.55 16.50 -20.48
CA ASN A 69 1.95 16.35 -21.81
C ASN A 69 1.74 14.86 -22.19
N PRO A 70 0.80 14.55 -23.10
CA PRO A 70 0.59 13.19 -23.60
C PRO A 70 1.88 12.51 -24.08
N GLY A 71 2.00 11.20 -23.80
CA GLY A 71 3.15 10.39 -24.20
C GLY A 71 4.43 10.58 -23.38
N THR A 72 4.39 11.41 -22.33
CA THR A 72 5.54 11.59 -21.42
C THR A 72 5.81 10.32 -20.63
N ARG A 73 7.09 9.97 -20.45
CA ARG A 73 7.53 8.88 -19.56
C ARG A 73 8.31 9.47 -18.39
N MET A 74 7.77 9.31 -17.20
CA MET A 74 8.37 9.67 -15.92
C MET A 74 9.02 8.41 -15.34
N MET A 75 10.35 8.31 -15.45
CA MET A 75 11.15 7.15 -15.05
C MET A 75 11.86 7.46 -13.73
N PHE A 76 11.42 6.83 -12.65
CA PHE A 76 11.92 7.08 -11.30
C PHE A 76 13.11 6.18 -10.99
N GLN A 77 14.22 6.77 -10.54
CA GLN A 77 15.40 6.03 -10.15
C GLN A 77 15.07 5.04 -9.02
N PRO A 78 15.39 3.74 -9.18
CA PRO A 78 15.01 2.72 -8.21
C PRO A 78 15.81 2.82 -6.91
N SER A 79 15.16 2.58 -5.77
CA SER A 79 15.79 2.51 -4.45
C SER A 79 15.68 1.11 -3.85
N ARG A 80 16.69 0.27 -4.13
CA ARG A 80 16.78 -1.11 -3.62
C ARG A 80 17.79 -1.27 -2.47
N ASP A 81 18.44 -0.19 -2.04
CA ASP A 81 19.35 -0.23 -0.88
C ASP A 81 18.57 -0.11 0.43
N TYR A 82 18.47 -1.24 1.12
CA TYR A 82 17.79 -1.31 2.41
C TYR A 82 18.50 -0.58 3.55
N LYS A 83 19.81 -0.32 3.41
CA LYS A 83 20.60 0.38 4.44
C LYS A 83 20.38 1.88 4.35
N ASN A 84 20.31 2.38 3.12
CA ASN A 84 20.14 3.79 2.81
C ASN A 84 18.82 3.98 2.05
N GLN A 85 17.70 3.81 2.75
CA GLN A 85 16.36 3.93 2.16
C GLN A 85 16.11 5.37 1.72
N THR A 86 16.31 5.64 0.42
CA THR A 86 16.05 6.93 -0.21
C THR A 86 15.18 6.70 -1.45
N SER A 87 13.99 6.13 -1.25
CA SER A 87 13.06 5.91 -2.35
C SER A 87 12.47 7.23 -2.82
N ILE A 88 12.49 7.44 -4.13
CA ILE A 88 12.02 8.67 -4.75
C ILE A 88 10.51 8.71 -4.69
N ASN A 89 9.97 9.85 -4.25
CA ASN A 89 8.54 10.08 -4.14
C ASN A 89 8.09 11.22 -5.06
N PHE A 90 6.83 11.18 -5.49
CA PHE A 90 6.20 12.29 -6.19
C PHE A 90 5.06 12.85 -5.34
N THR A 91 5.35 13.94 -4.61
CA THR A 91 4.41 14.58 -3.71
C THR A 91 3.77 15.82 -4.33
N VAL A 92 2.46 15.94 -4.22
CA VAL A 92 1.68 17.15 -4.48
C VAL A 92 1.10 17.63 -3.16
N ALA A 93 1.56 18.77 -2.65
CA ALA A 93 1.15 19.31 -1.36
C ALA A 93 0.43 20.64 -1.54
N GLY A 94 -0.89 20.59 -1.75
CA GLY A 94 -1.74 21.72 -2.07
C GLY A 94 -1.55 22.29 -3.49
N GLY A 95 -0.62 21.74 -4.27
CA GLY A 95 -0.35 22.11 -5.65
C GLY A 95 -1.30 21.44 -6.65
N THR A 96 -0.99 21.57 -7.94
CA THR A 96 -1.77 20.98 -9.03
C THR A 96 -0.89 20.16 -9.97
N VAL A 97 -1.29 18.93 -10.27
CA VAL A 97 -0.72 18.13 -11.37
C VAL A 97 -1.78 17.88 -12.43
N ILE A 98 -1.51 18.30 -13.66
CA ILE A 98 -2.36 18.02 -14.82
C ILE A 98 -1.65 16.99 -15.69
N ALA A 99 -2.01 15.71 -15.50
CA ALA A 99 -1.50 14.59 -16.30
C ALA A 99 -2.65 14.01 -17.13
N ILE A 100 -2.81 14.53 -18.35
CA ILE A 100 -3.87 14.13 -19.27
C ILE A 100 -3.22 13.63 -20.55
N GLY A 101 -3.11 12.30 -20.67
CA GLY A 101 -2.67 11.63 -21.88
C GLY A 101 -3.81 11.44 -22.89
N THR A 102 -3.63 10.49 -23.80
CA THR A 102 -4.69 10.01 -24.71
C THR A 102 -4.65 8.48 -24.77
N GLY A 103 -5.69 7.84 -25.32
CA GLY A 103 -5.73 6.38 -25.46
C GLY A 103 -4.60 5.77 -26.31
N THR A 104 -3.89 6.59 -27.11
CA THR A 104 -2.71 6.18 -27.89
C THR A 104 -1.40 6.80 -27.39
N GLN A 105 -1.45 7.80 -26.52
CA GLN A 105 -0.29 8.49 -25.95
C GLN A 105 -0.48 8.65 -24.43
N GLN A 106 -0.53 7.51 -23.74
CA GLN A 106 -0.63 7.48 -22.29
C GLN A 106 0.63 8.06 -21.64
N ILE A 107 0.47 8.66 -20.45
CA ILE A 107 1.59 9.16 -19.64
C ILE A 107 2.04 8.05 -18.70
N TRP A 108 3.33 7.75 -18.66
CA TRP A 108 3.88 6.67 -17.84
C TRP A 108 4.52 7.23 -16.57
N PHE A 109 4.20 6.63 -15.43
CA PHE A 109 4.91 6.77 -14.17
C PHE A 109 5.47 5.39 -13.82
N THR A 110 6.77 5.20 -14.00
CA THR A 110 7.41 3.87 -14.02
C THR A 110 8.84 3.92 -13.46
N SER A 111 9.46 2.76 -13.30
CA SER A 111 10.86 2.64 -12.85
C SER A 111 11.85 2.96 -13.96
N ASP A 112 13.01 3.53 -13.61
CA ASP A 112 14.17 3.73 -14.50
C ASP A 112 15.09 2.49 -14.55
N ALA A 113 14.70 1.38 -13.93
CA ALA A 113 15.49 0.15 -13.96
C ALA A 113 15.34 -0.61 -15.29
N ASP A 114 16.44 -1.16 -15.82
CA ASP A 114 16.41 -2.09 -16.96
C ASP A 114 15.55 -3.34 -16.67
N VAL A 115 15.55 -3.77 -15.41
CA VAL A 115 14.73 -4.89 -14.90
C VAL A 115 13.95 -4.36 -13.70
N PRO A 116 12.76 -3.78 -13.92
CA PRO A 116 11.97 -3.18 -12.86
C PRO A 116 11.34 -4.25 -11.97
N ILE A 117 11.17 -3.92 -10.69
CA ILE A 117 10.42 -4.71 -9.72
C ILE A 117 9.41 -3.81 -9.01
N ASN A 118 8.35 -4.38 -8.44
CA ASN A 118 7.46 -3.66 -7.54
C ASN A 118 8.24 -2.96 -6.43
N GLY A 119 7.84 -1.73 -6.09
CA GLY A 119 8.46 -0.94 -5.03
C GLY A 119 9.78 -0.24 -5.36
N ASP A 120 10.15 -0.13 -6.63
CA ASP A 120 11.35 0.59 -7.08
C ASP A 120 11.32 2.08 -6.66
N TRP A 121 10.14 2.69 -6.68
CA TRP A 121 9.92 4.08 -6.24
C TRP A 121 8.73 4.15 -5.28
N SER A 122 8.56 5.26 -4.56
CA SER A 122 7.59 5.33 -3.45
C SER A 122 6.14 5.34 -3.95
N GLY A 123 5.83 6.20 -4.93
CA GLY A 123 4.46 6.39 -5.41
C GLY A 123 4.14 7.86 -5.70
N ILE A 124 2.86 8.11 -5.98
CA ILE A 124 2.31 9.46 -6.15
C ILE A 124 1.45 9.77 -4.92
N GLU A 125 1.81 10.80 -4.17
CA GLU A 125 1.09 11.23 -2.98
C GLU A 125 0.46 12.61 -3.18
N LEU A 126 -0.84 12.68 -2.91
CA LEU A 126 -1.67 13.85 -3.14
C LEU A 126 -2.22 14.33 -1.80
N TYR A 127 -1.78 15.49 -1.33
CA TYR A 127 -2.22 16.09 -0.07
C TYR A 127 -2.95 17.40 -0.34
N ASN A 128 -4.18 17.53 0.19
CA ASN A 128 -4.97 18.77 0.13
C ASN A 128 -5.13 19.35 -1.29
N THR A 129 -5.33 18.49 -2.30
CA THR A 129 -5.48 18.89 -3.70
C THR A 129 -6.85 18.47 -4.26
N ASN A 130 -7.54 19.43 -4.88
CA ASN A 130 -8.83 19.22 -5.55
C ASN A 130 -8.80 19.62 -7.03
N THR A 131 -7.61 19.95 -7.55
CA THR A 131 -7.40 20.48 -8.91
C THR A 131 -6.53 19.58 -9.78
N SER A 132 -5.82 18.63 -9.17
CA SER A 132 -5.03 17.65 -9.91
C SER A 132 -5.92 16.68 -10.69
N ILE A 133 -5.44 16.19 -11.84
CA ILE A 133 -6.16 15.29 -12.74
C ILE A 133 -5.19 14.23 -13.27
N PHE A 134 -5.59 12.96 -13.16
CA PHE A 134 -4.89 11.83 -13.79
C PHE A 134 -5.83 11.15 -14.78
N LYS A 135 -5.53 11.29 -16.08
CA LYS A 135 -6.33 10.70 -17.16
C LYS A 135 -5.43 10.11 -18.24
N TYR A 136 -5.70 8.88 -18.69
CA TYR A 136 -4.82 8.15 -19.61
C TYR A 136 -3.39 8.05 -19.10
N VAL A 137 -3.25 7.68 -17.82
CA VAL A 137 -1.94 7.43 -17.20
C VAL A 137 -1.72 5.94 -17.00
N ILE A 138 -0.45 5.53 -16.91
CA ILE A 138 -0.02 4.20 -16.48
C ILE A 138 0.85 4.42 -15.25
N VAL A 139 0.50 3.80 -14.12
CA VAL A 139 1.30 3.81 -12.88
C VAL A 139 1.73 2.38 -12.56
N GLU A 140 3.03 2.16 -12.43
CA GLU A 140 3.60 0.83 -12.25
C GLU A 140 4.92 0.82 -11.46
N PHE A 141 5.23 -0.35 -10.87
CA PHE A 141 6.47 -0.64 -10.15
C PHE A 141 6.76 0.22 -8.90
N SER A 142 5.76 0.91 -8.36
CA SER A 142 5.91 1.70 -7.12
C SER A 142 5.57 0.89 -5.86
N ALA A 143 5.86 1.47 -4.70
CA ALA A 143 5.51 0.88 -3.42
C ALA A 143 4.01 1.05 -3.12
N LEU A 144 3.47 2.25 -3.35
CA LEU A 144 2.04 2.58 -3.44
C LEU A 144 1.79 3.29 -4.78
N GLY A 145 0.62 3.10 -5.39
CA GLY A 145 0.34 3.66 -6.72
C GLY A 145 0.01 5.14 -6.64
N ILE A 146 -1.27 5.46 -6.57
CA ILE A 146 -1.77 6.83 -6.36
C ILE A 146 -2.47 6.90 -5.00
N SER A 147 -1.90 7.67 -4.08
CA SER A 147 -2.43 7.87 -2.73
C SER A 147 -2.93 9.30 -2.58
N GLN A 148 -4.14 9.48 -2.03
CA GLN A 148 -4.69 10.81 -1.78
C GLN A 148 -5.22 11.00 -0.35
N PHE A 149 -4.94 12.16 0.21
CA PHE A 149 -5.26 12.53 1.59
C PHE A 149 -5.93 13.90 1.59
N ASP A 150 -7.11 14.00 2.20
CA ASP A 150 -7.86 15.25 2.31
C ASP A 150 -8.07 15.92 0.93
N SER A 151 -8.38 15.11 -0.09
CA SER A 151 -8.29 15.48 -1.51
C SER A 151 -9.52 15.05 -2.32
N LYS A 152 -9.62 15.57 -3.54
CA LYS A 152 -10.68 15.27 -4.51
C LYS A 152 -10.09 15.12 -5.90
N VAL A 153 -9.18 14.16 -6.07
CA VAL A 153 -8.48 13.94 -7.33
C VAL A 153 -9.11 12.79 -8.09
N ASN A 154 -9.69 13.11 -9.25
CA ASN A 154 -10.29 12.11 -10.12
C ASN A 154 -9.22 11.35 -10.90
N ILE A 155 -9.39 10.04 -10.99
CA ILE A 155 -8.51 9.13 -11.72
C ILE A 155 -9.38 8.40 -12.74
N SER A 156 -9.10 8.59 -14.03
CA SER A 156 -9.94 7.97 -15.06
C SER A 156 -9.18 7.50 -16.28
N HIS A 157 -9.73 6.54 -17.01
CA HIS A 157 -9.16 6.06 -18.27
C HIS A 157 -7.70 5.60 -18.15
N SER A 158 -7.30 5.07 -16.99
CA SER A 158 -5.91 4.84 -16.62
C SER A 158 -5.64 3.39 -16.24
N ILE A 159 -4.35 3.04 -16.17
CA ILE A 159 -3.87 1.72 -15.76
C ILE A 159 -3.07 1.85 -14.47
N VAL A 160 -3.37 1.00 -13.48
CA VAL A 160 -2.57 0.88 -12.26
C VAL A 160 -2.26 -0.59 -12.03
N ARG A 161 -0.97 -0.95 -12.05
CA ARG A 161 -0.54 -2.35 -12.03
C ARG A 161 0.81 -2.56 -11.35
N TRP A 162 1.05 -3.78 -10.87
CA TRP A 162 2.35 -4.20 -10.34
C TRP A 162 2.88 -3.30 -9.23
N ILE A 163 1.96 -2.70 -8.48
CA ILE A 163 2.25 -1.91 -7.30
C ILE A 163 2.48 -2.86 -6.13
N ASN A 164 3.48 -2.58 -5.31
CA ASN A 164 3.83 -3.48 -4.19
C ASN A 164 2.70 -3.61 -3.16
N GLY A 165 2.03 -2.50 -2.84
CA GLY A 165 0.90 -2.46 -1.92
C GLY A 165 -0.40 -2.12 -2.65
N GLU A 166 -0.97 -0.97 -2.30
CA GLU A 166 -2.25 -0.49 -2.83
C GLU A 166 -2.08 0.23 -4.17
N GLY A 167 -2.89 -0.15 -5.16
CA GLY A 167 -2.97 0.53 -6.45
C GLY A 167 -3.45 1.98 -6.29
N ILE A 168 -4.66 2.15 -5.77
CA ILE A 168 -5.21 3.47 -5.43
C ILE A 168 -5.59 3.48 -3.94
N TYR A 169 -5.01 4.39 -3.18
CA TYR A 169 -5.27 4.55 -1.74
C TYR A 169 -5.90 5.91 -1.44
N MET A 170 -6.81 5.97 -0.48
CA MET A 170 -7.40 7.24 -0.08
C MET A 170 -7.84 7.32 1.38
N GLU A 171 -7.61 8.50 1.97
CA GLU A 171 -8.16 8.92 3.26
C GLU A 171 -8.82 10.30 3.19
N ARG A 172 -9.94 10.48 3.90
CA ARG A 172 -10.68 11.77 4.00
C ARG A 172 -10.91 12.45 2.64
N SER A 173 -11.12 11.65 1.60
CA SER A 173 -11.16 12.10 0.21
C SER A 173 -12.51 11.81 -0.45
N SER A 174 -12.77 12.45 -1.59
CA SER A 174 -14.06 12.32 -2.32
C SER A 174 -13.93 12.16 -3.86
N PRO A 175 -13.04 11.28 -4.36
CA PRO A 175 -12.77 11.20 -5.79
C PRO A 175 -13.84 10.47 -6.60
N VAL A 176 -13.82 10.70 -7.91
CA VAL A 176 -14.40 9.79 -8.91
C VAL A 176 -13.29 8.95 -9.52
N ILE A 177 -13.42 7.62 -9.43
CA ILE A 177 -12.52 6.63 -10.00
C ILE A 177 -13.29 5.87 -11.07
N GLU A 178 -13.01 6.15 -12.34
CA GLU A 178 -13.82 5.59 -13.44
C GLU A 178 -13.07 5.19 -14.71
N TYR A 179 -13.56 4.14 -15.38
CA TYR A 179 -12.98 3.64 -16.63
C TYR A 179 -11.50 3.27 -16.51
N ASN A 180 -11.04 2.78 -15.36
CA ASN A 180 -9.66 2.34 -15.17
C ASN A 180 -9.53 0.83 -15.37
N LEU A 181 -8.32 0.39 -15.74
CA LEU A 181 -7.89 -1.00 -15.69
C LEU A 181 -6.95 -1.17 -14.49
N LEU A 182 -7.35 -1.95 -13.50
CA LEU A 182 -6.63 -2.15 -12.24
C LEU A 182 -6.34 -3.64 -12.09
N TYR A 183 -5.07 -4.01 -11.97
CA TYR A 183 -4.72 -5.43 -11.85
C TYR A 183 -3.34 -5.69 -11.25
N CYS A 184 -3.23 -6.86 -10.65
CA CYS A 184 -1.99 -7.45 -10.16
C CYS A 184 -1.22 -6.48 -9.25
N ASN A 185 -1.94 -5.75 -8.41
CA ASN A 185 -1.37 -5.01 -7.29
C ASN A 185 -1.27 -5.93 -6.07
N GLY A 186 -0.27 -5.67 -5.23
CA GLY A 186 0.14 -6.61 -4.19
C GLY A 186 -0.81 -6.72 -3.01
N TYR A 187 -1.72 -5.77 -2.85
CA TYR A 187 -2.70 -5.85 -1.79
C TYR A 187 -4.12 -5.57 -2.29
N HIS A 188 -4.50 -4.29 -2.42
CA HIS A 188 -5.75 -3.89 -3.07
C HIS A 188 -5.52 -3.14 -4.37
N GLU A 189 -6.48 -3.30 -5.28
CA GLU A 189 -6.57 -2.43 -6.45
C GLU A 189 -7.04 -1.03 -6.02
N ILE A 190 -8.02 -0.97 -5.11
CA ILE A 190 -8.46 0.26 -4.46
C ILE A 190 -8.69 0.02 -2.96
N ALA A 191 -8.15 0.92 -2.13
CA ALA A 191 -8.37 0.95 -0.69
C ALA A 191 -8.91 2.32 -0.24
N LEU A 192 -10.11 2.30 0.36
CA LEU A 192 -10.71 3.44 1.04
C LEU A 192 -10.54 3.25 2.55
N GLU A 193 -9.67 4.04 3.17
CA GLU A 193 -9.45 4.00 4.62
C GLU A 193 -9.78 5.35 5.27
N GLN A 194 -10.14 5.34 6.56
CA GLN A 194 -10.27 6.54 7.39
C GLN A 194 -11.17 7.65 6.80
N HIS A 195 -12.48 7.37 6.69
CA HIS A 195 -13.52 8.38 6.45
C HIS A 195 -13.49 9.08 5.09
N ASN A 196 -13.58 8.35 4.00
CA ASN A 196 -13.84 8.93 2.67
C ASN A 196 -15.33 9.19 2.45
N TYR A 197 -15.65 10.20 1.65
CA TYR A 197 -17.01 10.71 1.50
C TYR A 197 -17.42 10.78 0.02
N ASP A 198 -18.63 10.30 -0.29
CA ASP A 198 -19.25 10.36 -1.61
C ASP A 198 -18.38 9.79 -2.74
N VAL A 199 -17.57 8.77 -2.44
CA VAL A 199 -16.65 8.17 -3.41
C VAL A 199 -17.43 7.44 -4.50
N GLN A 200 -17.07 7.67 -5.75
CA GLN A 200 -17.69 7.01 -6.91
C GLN A 200 -16.68 6.09 -7.58
N ILE A 201 -16.91 4.78 -7.54
CA ILE A 201 -16.08 3.77 -8.20
C ILE A 201 -16.91 3.16 -9.31
N ARG A 202 -16.69 3.61 -10.56
CA ARG A 202 -17.61 3.30 -11.66
C ARG A 202 -16.94 2.81 -12.93
N ASN A 203 -17.53 1.80 -13.57
CA ASN A 203 -17.10 1.35 -14.91
C ASN A 203 -15.61 0.97 -14.99
N ASN A 204 -14.99 0.55 -13.90
CA ASN A 204 -13.61 0.06 -13.89
C ASN A 204 -13.57 -1.44 -14.20
N ILE A 205 -12.43 -1.91 -14.69
CA ILE A 205 -12.11 -3.32 -14.84
C ILE A 205 -11.05 -3.69 -13.80
N PHE A 206 -11.39 -4.61 -12.91
CA PHE A 206 -10.53 -5.23 -11.91
C PHE A 206 -10.14 -6.63 -12.43
N ALA A 207 -8.85 -6.86 -12.73
CA ALA A 207 -8.41 -8.02 -13.52
C ALA A 207 -7.28 -8.85 -12.88
N GLY A 208 -7.53 -9.41 -11.69
CA GLY A 208 -6.57 -10.19 -10.92
C GLY A 208 -5.71 -9.36 -9.97
N GLY A 209 -5.00 -10.03 -9.07
CA GLY A 209 -4.40 -9.44 -7.86
C GLY A 209 -4.78 -10.26 -6.64
N HIS A 210 -4.70 -9.66 -5.44
CA HIS A 210 -5.12 -10.32 -4.21
C HIS A 210 -6.55 -9.99 -3.82
N VAL A 211 -6.85 -8.75 -3.43
CA VAL A 211 -8.20 -8.32 -3.03
C VAL A 211 -8.58 -7.08 -3.86
N PRO A 212 -9.69 -7.05 -4.60
CA PRO A 212 -9.92 -5.91 -5.50
C PRO A 212 -10.20 -4.60 -4.75
N LEU A 213 -11.16 -4.61 -3.82
CA LEU A 213 -11.68 -3.40 -3.21
C LEU A 213 -11.93 -3.59 -1.72
N ILE A 214 -11.38 -2.69 -0.91
CA ILE A 214 -11.71 -2.55 0.52
C ILE A 214 -12.27 -1.16 0.83
N ILE A 215 -13.33 -1.12 1.64
CA ILE A 215 -14.00 0.09 2.07
C ILE A 215 -14.15 0.07 3.59
N PHE A 216 -13.39 0.94 4.26
CA PHE A 216 -13.35 1.05 5.73
C PHE A 216 -13.80 2.44 6.17
N ASP A 217 -14.79 2.49 7.07
CA ASP A 217 -15.33 3.74 7.66
C ASP A 217 -15.71 4.83 6.64
N SER A 218 -16.09 4.47 5.41
CA SER A 218 -16.24 5.38 4.27
C SER A 218 -17.60 5.25 3.58
N THR A 219 -18.02 6.28 2.83
CA THR A 219 -19.22 6.22 1.98
C THR A 219 -18.84 6.09 0.50
N ALA A 220 -19.41 5.10 -0.18
CA ALA A 220 -19.05 4.79 -1.56
C ALA A 220 -20.20 4.20 -2.39
N VAL A 221 -20.21 4.53 -3.68
CA VAL A 221 -21.01 3.85 -4.71
C VAL A 221 -20.08 3.08 -5.62
N VAL A 222 -20.30 1.77 -5.71
CA VAL A 222 -19.58 0.83 -6.57
C VAL A 222 -20.56 0.40 -7.66
N GLU A 223 -20.39 0.92 -8.87
CA GLU A 223 -21.38 0.76 -9.95
C GLU A 223 -20.77 0.42 -11.32
N GLY A 224 -21.35 -0.55 -12.02
CA GLY A 224 -20.97 -0.83 -13.41
C GLY A 224 -19.55 -1.40 -13.57
N ASN A 225 -18.88 -1.80 -12.50
CA ASN A 225 -17.51 -2.33 -12.57
C ASN A 225 -17.52 -3.81 -13.00
N TYR A 226 -16.41 -4.28 -13.52
CA TYR A 226 -16.18 -5.68 -13.87
C TYR A 226 -15.03 -6.27 -13.06
N PHE A 227 -15.31 -7.31 -12.28
CA PHE A 227 -14.34 -8.03 -11.45
C PHE A 227 -14.11 -9.44 -12.00
N HIS A 228 -12.86 -9.77 -12.32
CA HIS A 228 -12.51 -11.10 -12.82
C HIS A 228 -11.04 -11.46 -12.51
N ASN A 229 -10.69 -12.75 -12.71
CA ASN A 229 -9.34 -13.30 -12.52
C ASN A 229 -8.77 -13.23 -11.10
N TYR A 230 -9.62 -13.22 -10.07
CA TYR A 230 -9.20 -13.31 -8.66
C TYR A 230 -9.31 -14.74 -8.11
N ASN A 231 -8.53 -15.04 -7.08
CA ASN A 231 -8.72 -16.25 -6.28
C ASN A 231 -9.91 -16.07 -5.33
N THR A 232 -11.11 -16.38 -5.82
CA THR A 232 -12.37 -16.17 -5.10
C THR A 232 -12.55 -17.07 -3.89
N SER A 233 -11.73 -18.12 -3.74
CA SER A 233 -11.74 -18.96 -2.52
C SER A 233 -11.14 -18.27 -1.29
N THR A 234 -10.33 -17.22 -1.50
CA THR A 234 -9.63 -16.52 -0.42
C THR A 234 -9.91 -15.02 -0.38
N SER A 235 -10.48 -14.45 -1.44
CA SER A 235 -10.59 -13.01 -1.62
C SER A 235 -11.99 -12.63 -2.08
N PRO A 236 -12.77 -11.88 -1.27
CA PRO A 236 -14.01 -11.31 -1.74
C PRO A 236 -13.74 -10.18 -2.74
N ALA A 237 -14.69 -9.89 -3.64
CA ALA A 237 -14.53 -8.81 -4.60
C ALA A 237 -14.57 -7.42 -3.94
N VAL A 238 -15.50 -7.24 -3.00
CA VAL A 238 -15.67 -6.01 -2.23
C VAL A 238 -15.71 -6.35 -0.74
N SER A 239 -14.76 -5.82 0.03
CA SER A 239 -14.76 -5.91 1.49
C SER A 239 -15.29 -4.62 2.10
N VAL A 240 -16.26 -4.72 3.00
CA VAL A 240 -16.88 -3.57 3.68
C VAL A 240 -16.75 -3.72 5.19
N ALA A 241 -16.12 -2.74 5.85
CA ALA A 241 -15.79 -2.76 7.27
C ALA A 241 -16.06 -1.43 7.98
N GLY A 242 -15.95 -1.44 9.31
CA GLY A 242 -16.16 -0.28 10.16
C GLY A 242 -17.59 0.27 10.11
N SER A 243 -17.74 1.59 10.03
CA SER A 243 -19.01 2.30 9.87
C SER A 243 -19.32 2.66 8.41
N ALA A 244 -18.80 1.90 7.44
CA ALA A 244 -18.95 2.22 6.03
C ALA A 244 -20.42 2.18 5.56
N GLU A 245 -20.77 3.03 4.60
CA GLU A 245 -22.08 3.06 3.94
C GLU A 245 -21.88 2.88 2.42
N VAL A 246 -22.25 1.72 1.91
CA VAL A 246 -21.85 1.28 0.56
C VAL A 246 -23.03 0.82 -0.26
N ASN A 247 -23.12 1.33 -1.49
CA ASN A 247 -24.03 0.83 -2.51
C ASN A 247 -23.24 0.09 -3.59
N VAL A 248 -23.45 -1.22 -3.71
CA VAL A 248 -22.84 -2.07 -4.75
C VAL A 248 -23.94 -2.45 -5.75
N THR A 249 -24.00 -1.76 -6.88
CA THR A 249 -25.10 -1.89 -7.85
C THR A 249 -24.61 -2.14 -9.27
N ALA A 250 -25.30 -3.02 -10.00
CA ALA A 250 -25.05 -3.22 -11.42
C ALA A 250 -23.58 -3.50 -11.79
N ASN A 251 -22.84 -4.20 -10.93
CA ASN A 251 -21.48 -4.67 -11.24
C ASN A 251 -21.53 -6.10 -11.79
N LYS A 252 -20.51 -6.46 -12.58
CA LYS A 252 -20.29 -7.81 -13.07
C LYS A 252 -19.16 -8.49 -12.29
N PHE A 253 -19.42 -9.69 -11.81
CA PHE A 253 -18.46 -10.51 -11.07
C PHE A 253 -18.33 -11.88 -11.75
N ASP A 254 -17.18 -12.15 -12.35
CA ASP A 254 -16.90 -13.44 -12.97
C ASP A 254 -15.98 -14.27 -12.06
N GLY A 255 -16.41 -15.50 -11.74
CA GLY A 255 -15.69 -16.41 -10.84
C GLY A 255 -16.05 -16.27 -9.36
N PHE A 256 -16.87 -15.28 -9.00
CA PHE A 256 -17.40 -15.09 -7.66
C PHE A 256 -18.81 -15.69 -7.52
N ASP A 257 -19.20 -15.98 -6.28
CA ASP A 257 -20.52 -16.43 -5.87
C ASP A 257 -21.17 -15.42 -4.91
N SER A 258 -22.37 -15.72 -4.41
CA SER A 258 -23.10 -14.83 -3.49
C SER A 258 -22.33 -14.49 -2.22
N ASP A 259 -21.43 -15.36 -1.79
CA ASP A 259 -20.72 -15.23 -0.51
C ASP A 259 -19.38 -14.49 -0.68
N THR A 260 -18.87 -14.44 -1.92
CA THR A 260 -17.57 -13.86 -2.26
C THR A 260 -17.68 -12.56 -3.05
N VAL A 261 -18.88 -12.16 -3.50
CA VAL A 261 -19.10 -10.87 -4.18
C VAL A 261 -18.93 -9.69 -3.23
N VAL A 262 -19.55 -9.73 -2.06
CA VAL A 262 -19.35 -8.72 -1.02
C VAL A 262 -19.18 -9.40 0.33
N LEU A 263 -18.05 -9.14 0.98
CA LEU A 263 -17.84 -9.52 2.37
C LEU A 263 -18.13 -8.33 3.28
N LYS A 264 -19.27 -8.38 3.97
CA LYS A 264 -19.58 -7.47 5.07
C LYS A 264 -18.87 -7.97 6.32
N LEU A 265 -17.76 -7.35 6.68
CA LEU A 265 -16.90 -7.76 7.78
C LEU A 265 -17.51 -7.46 9.16
N VAL A 266 -18.45 -6.51 9.22
CA VAL A 266 -19.00 -5.99 10.48
C VAL A 266 -20.49 -5.63 10.37
N PRO A 267 -21.31 -5.79 11.43
CA PRO A 267 -22.74 -5.46 11.40
C PRO A 267 -23.02 -3.96 11.21
N THR A 268 -22.12 -3.10 11.70
CA THR A 268 -22.24 -1.64 11.72
C THR A 268 -22.21 -0.98 10.35
N ALA A 269 -21.64 -1.65 9.34
CA ALA A 269 -21.64 -1.13 7.99
C ALA A 269 -23.05 -1.21 7.36
N THR A 270 -23.46 -0.18 6.65
CA THR A 270 -24.67 -0.21 5.82
C THR A 270 -24.30 -0.65 4.41
N LEU A 271 -24.98 -1.65 3.89
CA LEU A 271 -24.68 -2.22 2.58
C LEU A 271 -25.98 -2.43 1.80
N VAL A 272 -26.02 -1.89 0.59
CA VAL A 272 -27.06 -2.17 -0.41
C VAL A 272 -26.43 -2.89 -1.58
N THR A 273 -26.91 -4.09 -1.89
CA THR A 273 -26.48 -4.88 -3.06
C THR A 273 -27.66 -5.12 -3.99
N THR A 274 -27.63 -4.57 -5.20
CA THR A 274 -28.75 -4.67 -6.15
C THR A 274 -28.26 -4.86 -7.59
N ASN A 275 -29.00 -5.64 -8.39
CA ASN A 275 -28.78 -5.77 -9.84
C ASN A 275 -27.35 -6.19 -10.27
N ASN A 276 -26.55 -6.80 -9.38
CA ASN A 276 -25.23 -7.29 -9.75
C ASN A 276 -25.33 -8.60 -10.56
N ASP A 277 -24.49 -8.75 -11.57
CA ASP A 277 -24.32 -9.96 -12.39
C ASP A 277 -23.23 -10.84 -11.76
N VAL A 278 -23.61 -12.05 -11.35
CA VAL A 278 -22.72 -13.08 -10.77
C VAL A 278 -22.58 -14.30 -11.70
N GLY A 279 -22.51 -14.04 -13.01
CA GLY A 279 -22.36 -15.06 -14.05
C GLY A 279 -23.62 -15.29 -14.91
N ASN A 280 -24.63 -14.42 -14.82
CA ASN A 280 -25.85 -14.49 -15.62
C ASN A 280 -25.82 -13.61 -16.89
N GLY A 281 -24.81 -12.73 -17.02
CA GLY A 281 -24.65 -11.85 -18.18
C GLY A 281 -25.58 -10.63 -18.20
N SER A 282 -26.20 -10.24 -17.08
CA SER A 282 -27.13 -9.10 -17.03
C SER A 282 -26.47 -7.73 -17.04
N VAL A 283 -25.16 -7.66 -16.77
CA VAL A 283 -24.37 -6.42 -16.78
C VAL A 283 -23.31 -6.52 -17.87
N SER A 284 -23.16 -5.48 -18.69
CA SER A 284 -22.13 -5.43 -19.73
C SER A 284 -20.75 -5.12 -19.13
N ILE A 285 -19.69 -5.69 -19.72
CA ILE A 285 -18.31 -5.32 -19.39
C ILE A 285 -18.07 -3.86 -19.82
N PRO A 286 -17.44 -3.03 -18.98
CA PRO A 286 -17.02 -1.68 -19.36
C PRO A 286 -16.15 -1.67 -20.61
N ILE A 287 -16.37 -0.69 -21.49
CA ILE A 287 -15.52 -0.49 -22.66
C ILE A 287 -14.47 0.56 -22.29
N LEU A 288 -13.21 0.15 -22.32
CA LEU A 288 -12.06 1.04 -22.17
C LEU A 288 -11.63 1.52 -23.56
N ASP A 289 -11.38 2.81 -23.73
CA ASP A 289 -11.01 3.45 -25.00
C ASP A 289 -9.49 3.60 -25.18
N PHE A 290 -8.72 2.79 -24.45
CA PHE A 290 -7.26 2.71 -24.48
C PHE A 290 -6.81 1.24 -24.45
N ASN A 291 -5.57 1.00 -24.85
CA ASN A 291 -4.97 -0.33 -24.80
C ASN A 291 -4.12 -0.53 -23.54
N ASP A 292 -4.01 -1.76 -23.06
CA ASP A 292 -3.05 -2.14 -22.02
C ASP A 292 -1.63 -2.26 -22.62
N VAL A 293 -0.95 -1.13 -22.76
CA VAL A 293 0.42 -1.09 -23.29
C VAL A 293 1.43 -1.51 -22.22
N ARG A 294 2.32 -2.44 -22.53
CA ARG A 294 3.36 -2.98 -21.63
C ARG A 294 4.74 -2.85 -22.27
N ASN A 295 5.69 -2.24 -21.55
CA ASN A 295 7.12 -2.24 -21.92
C ASN A 295 7.92 -3.32 -21.18
N TYR A 296 7.35 -3.81 -20.08
CA TYR A 296 7.87 -4.89 -19.26
C TYR A 296 6.66 -5.67 -18.72
N ASP A 297 6.86 -6.94 -18.34
CA ASP A 297 5.86 -7.74 -17.62
C ASP A 297 6.51 -8.30 -16.35
N LEU A 298 5.93 -8.01 -15.18
CA LEU A 298 6.50 -8.39 -13.89
C LEU A 298 6.62 -9.92 -13.74
N GLY A 299 5.71 -10.68 -14.36
CA GLY A 299 5.71 -12.14 -14.31
C GLY A 299 5.25 -12.76 -12.98
N TYR A 300 4.91 -11.95 -11.98
CA TYR A 300 4.28 -12.35 -10.72
C TYR A 300 3.36 -11.23 -10.21
N THR A 301 2.39 -11.56 -9.34
CA THR A 301 1.68 -10.55 -8.55
C THR A 301 2.52 -10.22 -7.32
N PRO A 302 2.80 -8.95 -7.00
CA PRO A 302 3.50 -8.60 -5.76
C PRO A 302 2.87 -9.30 -4.54
N GLY A 303 3.68 -9.84 -3.64
CA GLY A 303 3.25 -10.71 -2.53
C GLY A 303 3.13 -12.21 -2.86
N ASP A 304 3.07 -12.62 -4.14
CA ASP A 304 3.05 -14.05 -4.52
C ASP A 304 4.43 -14.73 -4.37
N PRO A 305 4.47 -16.08 -4.39
CA PRO A 305 5.73 -16.81 -4.54
C PRO A 305 6.49 -16.36 -5.79
N GLY A 306 7.64 -15.72 -5.59
CA GLY A 306 8.44 -15.13 -6.68
C GLY A 306 8.66 -13.62 -6.51
N ASP A 307 7.90 -12.98 -5.62
CA ASP A 307 8.08 -11.57 -5.29
C ASP A 307 9.51 -11.26 -4.84
N GLN A 308 10.10 -10.27 -5.51
CA GLN A 308 11.49 -9.84 -5.36
C GLN A 308 11.62 -8.59 -4.48
N TYR A 309 10.52 -7.92 -4.14
CA TYR A 309 10.59 -6.71 -3.33
C TYR A 309 11.02 -7.02 -1.90
N MET A 310 12.18 -6.47 -1.51
CA MET A 310 12.69 -6.41 -0.13
C MET A 310 12.72 -7.73 0.67
N TYR A 311 12.66 -8.89 -0.02
CA TYR A 311 12.84 -10.22 0.58
C TYR A 311 14.16 -10.89 0.20
N VAL A 312 14.94 -10.31 -0.73
CA VAL A 312 16.23 -10.84 -1.18
C VAL A 312 17.34 -9.89 -0.77
N TYR A 313 17.69 -9.91 0.52
CA TYR A 313 18.89 -9.23 0.99
C TYR A 313 20.14 -10.03 0.60
N PRO A 314 21.31 -9.39 0.51
CA PRO A 314 22.55 -10.09 0.22
C PRO A 314 22.71 -11.27 1.18
N ALA A 315 23.14 -12.43 0.66
CA ALA A 315 23.34 -13.65 1.44
C ALA A 315 24.30 -13.51 2.65
N GLN A 316 24.91 -12.34 2.81
CA GLN A 316 25.91 -11.98 3.82
C GLN A 316 25.31 -11.34 5.08
N ASP A 317 24.05 -10.89 5.06
CA ASP A 317 23.38 -10.30 6.24
C ASP A 317 22.54 -11.36 6.97
N GLU A 318 23.19 -12.17 7.81
CA GLU A 318 22.55 -13.25 8.57
C GLU A 318 21.51 -12.74 9.59
N THR A 319 21.59 -11.46 9.99
CA THR A 319 20.68 -10.89 11.02
C THR A 319 19.24 -10.75 10.55
N ARG A 320 18.99 -10.90 9.24
CA ARG A 320 17.66 -10.77 8.62
C ARG A 320 17.32 -11.90 7.68
N ARG A 321 17.99 -13.04 7.82
CA ARG A 321 17.69 -14.21 7.01
C ARG A 321 16.25 -14.65 7.29
N VAL A 322 15.38 -14.56 6.28
CA VAL A 322 14.06 -15.19 6.33
C VAL A 322 14.28 -16.71 6.34
N VAL A 323 14.15 -17.32 7.52
CA VAL A 323 14.33 -18.76 7.70
C VAL A 323 13.08 -19.55 7.33
N LYS A 324 11.90 -18.92 7.40
CA LYS A 324 10.62 -19.56 7.16
C LYS A 324 9.53 -18.52 6.86
N ARG A 325 8.53 -18.90 6.06
CA ARG A 325 7.30 -18.13 5.83
C ARG A 325 6.10 -18.99 6.26
N ILE A 326 5.20 -18.43 7.04
CA ILE A 326 3.97 -19.06 7.53
C ILE A 326 2.86 -18.02 7.37
N GLY A 327 1.68 -18.44 6.90
CA GLY A 327 0.53 -17.54 6.83
C GLY A 327 -0.23 -17.48 5.51
N LEU A 328 0.12 -18.33 4.53
CA LEU A 328 -0.63 -18.43 3.29
C LEU A 328 -2.12 -18.70 3.59
N GLY A 329 -3.00 -17.83 3.11
CA GLY A 329 -4.45 -17.93 3.31
C GLY A 329 -4.99 -17.36 4.63
N PHE A 330 -4.16 -16.78 5.51
CA PHE A 330 -4.65 -16.17 6.76
C PHE A 330 -5.16 -14.73 6.59
N GLY A 331 -5.03 -14.16 5.39
CA GLY A 331 -5.35 -12.76 5.13
C GLY A 331 -4.50 -11.80 5.97
N PHE A 332 -4.85 -10.53 5.94
CA PHE A 332 -4.16 -9.49 6.68
C PHE A 332 -4.60 -9.40 8.15
N GLY A 333 -3.75 -8.85 9.01
CA GLY A 333 -4.04 -8.58 10.41
C GLY A 333 -3.08 -7.57 11.00
N TRP A 334 -3.56 -6.74 11.91
CA TRP A 334 -2.78 -5.70 12.57
C TRP A 334 -2.28 -6.12 13.97
N ALA A 335 -2.69 -7.30 14.42
CA ALA A 335 -2.55 -7.75 15.80
C ALA A 335 -1.95 -9.17 15.83
N PHE A 336 -0.71 -9.27 16.31
CA PHE A 336 0.07 -10.49 16.37
C PHE A 336 0.73 -10.65 17.74
N GLU A 337 0.74 -11.88 18.27
CA GLU A 337 1.40 -12.18 19.53
C GLU A 337 1.89 -13.63 19.59
N TYR A 338 3.05 -13.85 20.19
CA TYR A 338 3.53 -15.16 20.59
C TYR A 338 3.12 -15.44 22.03
N ALA A 339 2.37 -16.51 22.25
CA ALA A 339 1.91 -16.89 23.58
C ALA A 339 1.75 -18.40 23.67
N ASN A 340 2.21 -18.96 24.80
CA ASN A 340 2.04 -20.38 25.14
C ASN A 340 2.56 -21.34 24.06
N GLY A 341 3.66 -21.01 23.39
CA GLY A 341 4.27 -21.86 22.35
C GLY A 341 3.69 -21.67 20.94
N TYR A 342 2.74 -20.76 20.77
CA TYR A 342 2.04 -20.53 19.50
C TYR A 342 2.14 -19.07 19.06
N LEU A 343 2.12 -18.86 17.76
CA LEU A 343 1.80 -17.55 17.17
C LEU A 343 0.28 -17.38 17.15
N TRP A 344 -0.18 -16.18 17.45
CA TRP A 344 -1.58 -15.81 17.44
C TRP A 344 -1.78 -14.58 16.57
N LYS A 345 -2.73 -14.67 15.65
CA LYS A 345 -3.18 -13.56 14.79
C LYS A 345 -4.61 -13.21 15.15
N LEU A 346 -4.86 -11.97 15.52
CA LEU A 346 -6.20 -11.47 15.81
C LEU A 346 -6.66 -10.52 14.69
N SER A 347 -7.86 -10.77 14.18
CA SER A 347 -8.52 -9.98 13.13
C SER A 347 -9.98 -9.74 13.50
N SER A 348 -10.68 -8.91 12.72
CA SER A 348 -12.14 -8.79 12.87
C SER A 348 -12.80 -10.15 12.62
N GLY A 349 -13.55 -10.66 13.60
CA GLY A 349 -14.34 -11.90 13.46
C GLY A 349 -13.57 -13.20 13.73
N GLU A 350 -12.24 -13.17 13.82
CA GLU A 350 -11.46 -14.38 14.06
C GLU A 350 -10.16 -14.17 14.85
N LEU A 351 -9.78 -15.21 15.59
CA LEU A 351 -8.48 -15.37 16.23
C LEU A 351 -7.88 -16.69 15.75
N ILE A 352 -6.68 -16.65 15.19
CA ILE A 352 -6.01 -17.83 14.63
C ILE A 352 -4.80 -18.17 15.51
N ARG A 353 -4.78 -19.38 16.06
CA ARG A 353 -3.61 -19.97 16.73
C ARG A 353 -2.81 -20.76 15.72
N ILE A 354 -1.50 -20.54 15.65
CA ILE A 354 -0.62 -21.09 14.62
C ILE A 354 0.59 -21.74 15.31
N ASP A 355 0.89 -22.98 14.95
CA ASP A 355 2.12 -23.66 15.32
C ASP A 355 3.30 -23.07 14.51
N PRO A 356 4.29 -22.43 15.16
CA PRO A 356 5.41 -21.79 14.45
C PRO A 356 6.33 -22.80 13.75
N THR A 357 6.34 -24.07 14.18
CA THR A 357 7.18 -25.13 13.61
C THR A 357 6.54 -25.81 12.42
N THR A 358 5.23 -26.04 12.45
CA THR A 358 4.52 -26.77 11.38
C THR A 358 3.67 -25.89 10.48
N GLY A 359 3.22 -24.73 10.96
CA GLY A 359 2.22 -23.89 10.29
C GLY A 359 0.77 -24.38 10.46
N ALA A 360 0.56 -25.51 11.16
CA ALA A 360 -0.77 -25.99 11.50
C ALA A 360 -1.51 -24.94 12.36
N ASN A 361 -2.80 -24.76 12.12
CA ASN A 361 -3.55 -23.68 12.77
C ASN A 361 -4.92 -24.13 13.29
N THR A 362 -5.49 -23.32 14.18
CA THR A 362 -6.85 -23.45 14.72
C THR A 362 -7.47 -22.06 14.78
N THR A 363 -8.63 -21.88 14.14
CA THR A 363 -9.37 -20.61 14.14
C THR A 363 -10.48 -20.64 15.19
N PHE A 364 -10.60 -19.53 15.92
CA PHE A 364 -11.65 -19.28 16.90
C PHE A 364 -12.47 -18.07 16.42
N SER A 365 -13.80 -18.19 16.45
CA SER A 365 -14.67 -17.06 16.12
C SER A 365 -14.60 -15.98 17.20
N ILE A 366 -14.58 -14.72 16.76
CA ILE A 366 -14.62 -13.54 17.61
C ILE A 366 -15.95 -12.82 17.41
N ASP A 367 -16.58 -12.43 18.52
CA ASP A 367 -17.77 -11.57 18.48
C ASP A 367 -17.34 -10.15 18.08
N VAL A 368 -17.66 -9.79 16.83
CA VAL A 368 -17.36 -8.48 16.24
C VAL A 368 -18.03 -7.30 16.96
N SER A 369 -19.04 -7.54 17.80
CA SER A 369 -19.60 -6.50 18.68
C SER A 369 -18.71 -6.18 19.89
N LYS A 370 -17.71 -7.03 20.16
CA LYS A 370 -16.79 -6.92 21.30
C LYS A 370 -15.35 -6.62 20.87
N ILE A 371 -14.91 -7.16 19.75
CA ILE A 371 -13.61 -6.91 19.13
C ILE A 371 -13.85 -6.76 17.62
N LEU A 372 -13.80 -5.52 17.15
CA LEU A 372 -14.17 -5.07 15.81
C LEU A 372 -12.95 -4.74 14.95
N GLY A 373 -12.02 -3.95 15.48
CA GLY A 373 -10.86 -3.43 14.76
C GLY A 373 -9.57 -3.59 15.57
N PRO A 374 -9.15 -4.82 15.89
CA PRO A 374 -7.98 -5.06 16.72
C PRO A 374 -6.71 -4.57 16.01
N ARG A 375 -6.00 -3.63 16.65
CA ARG A 375 -4.74 -3.04 16.15
C ARG A 375 -3.58 -3.14 17.15
N GLY A 376 -3.81 -3.68 18.34
CA GLY A 376 -2.76 -4.04 19.28
C GLY A 376 -3.11 -5.33 19.98
N PHE A 377 -2.12 -6.17 20.31
CA PHE A 377 -2.37 -7.48 20.87
C PHE A 377 -1.19 -7.98 21.70
N CYS A 378 -1.45 -8.42 22.93
CA CYS A 378 -0.41 -8.98 23.80
C CYS A 378 -0.97 -10.00 24.78
N TYR A 379 -0.08 -10.81 25.37
CA TYR A 379 -0.38 -11.80 26.38
C TYR A 379 0.41 -11.54 27.67
N ASP A 380 -0.28 -11.45 28.81
CA ASP A 380 0.36 -11.11 30.09
C ASP A 380 0.80 -12.33 30.92
N GLY A 381 0.75 -13.53 30.34
CA GLY A 381 0.98 -14.80 31.03
C GLY A 381 -0.30 -15.46 31.56
N GLU A 382 -1.43 -14.76 31.55
CA GLU A 382 -2.73 -15.30 31.97
C GLU A 382 -3.87 -14.95 31.00
N TYR A 383 -3.95 -13.69 30.58
CA TYR A 383 -4.97 -13.13 29.72
C TYR A 383 -4.37 -12.56 28.44
N PHE A 384 -5.16 -12.67 27.38
CA PHE A 384 -4.95 -11.89 26.17
C PHE A 384 -5.58 -10.51 26.31
N TRP A 385 -4.93 -9.53 25.71
CA TRP A 385 -5.37 -8.15 25.69
C TRP A 385 -5.34 -7.64 24.26
N ALA A 386 -6.42 -7.03 23.81
CA ALA A 386 -6.51 -6.41 22.48
C ALA A 386 -6.82 -4.92 22.62
N GLN A 387 -6.07 -4.10 21.89
CA GLN A 387 -6.44 -2.71 21.63
C GLN A 387 -7.30 -2.70 20.37
N ASP A 388 -8.51 -2.20 20.51
CA ASP A 388 -9.48 -2.07 19.42
C ASP A 388 -9.56 -0.62 18.98
N HIS A 389 -9.18 -0.38 17.73
CA HIS A 389 -9.13 0.95 17.13
C HIS A 389 -10.52 1.47 16.76
N SER A 390 -11.45 0.58 16.39
CA SER A 390 -12.81 0.98 15.99
C SER A 390 -13.71 1.22 17.19
N LEU A 391 -13.57 0.42 18.25
CA LEU A 391 -14.34 0.55 19.49
C LEU A 391 -13.69 1.49 20.51
N LEU A 392 -12.44 1.92 20.29
CA LEU A 392 -11.66 2.78 21.17
C LEU A 392 -11.48 2.18 22.57
N LYS A 393 -11.20 0.87 22.65
CA LYS A 393 -11.13 0.11 23.90
C LYS A 393 -9.91 -0.79 23.99
N ILE A 394 -9.51 -1.11 25.21
CA ILE A 394 -8.69 -2.28 25.52
C ILE A 394 -9.61 -3.37 26.06
N ILE A 395 -9.54 -4.56 25.47
CA ILE A 395 -10.38 -5.71 25.78
C ILE A 395 -9.55 -6.84 26.36
N LYS A 396 -10.00 -7.39 27.49
CA LYS A 396 -9.38 -8.52 28.20
C LYS A 396 -10.13 -9.81 27.90
N PHE A 397 -9.43 -10.86 27.49
CA PHE A 397 -10.06 -12.14 27.17
C PHE A 397 -9.18 -13.37 27.41
N LYS A 398 -9.80 -14.56 27.40
CA LYS A 398 -9.11 -15.85 27.34
C LYS A 398 -9.62 -16.69 26.17
N VAL A 399 -8.78 -17.60 25.73
CA VAL A 399 -9.14 -18.66 24.79
C VAL A 399 -9.27 -19.95 25.58
N ASN A 400 -10.49 -20.48 25.63
CA ASN A 400 -10.78 -21.80 26.17
C ASN A 400 -10.78 -22.83 25.02
N ALA A 401 -11.02 -24.12 25.31
CA ALA A 401 -10.87 -25.22 24.35
C ALA A 401 -11.47 -24.96 22.95
N THR A 402 -12.61 -24.26 22.86
CA THR A 402 -13.29 -23.96 21.58
C THR A 402 -13.78 -22.52 21.44
N ALA A 403 -13.53 -21.64 22.40
CA ALA A 403 -14.20 -20.34 22.44
C ALA A 403 -13.34 -19.23 23.06
N VAL A 404 -13.56 -18.01 22.57
CA VAL A 404 -13.02 -16.79 23.16
C VAL A 404 -14.02 -16.24 24.17
N THR A 405 -13.56 -16.00 25.40
CA THR A 405 -14.37 -15.44 26.50
C THR A 405 -13.84 -14.06 26.86
N ILE A 406 -14.66 -13.03 26.65
CA ILE A 406 -14.35 -11.66 27.06
C ILE A 406 -14.66 -11.50 28.56
N TYR A 407 -13.71 -10.94 29.31
CA TYR A 407 -13.83 -10.74 30.76
C TYR A 407 -14.05 -9.29 31.15
N ASP A 408 -13.41 -8.36 30.46
CA ASP A 408 -13.45 -6.95 30.80
C ASP A 408 -13.09 -6.08 29.60
N SER A 409 -13.45 -4.80 29.66
CA SER A 409 -12.99 -3.79 28.71
C SER A 409 -13.02 -2.41 29.34
N PHE A 410 -12.07 -1.56 28.98
CA PHE A 410 -12.05 -0.16 29.35
C PHE A 410 -11.63 0.70 28.15
N ASP A 411 -11.97 1.98 28.20
CA ASP A 411 -11.63 2.92 27.12
C ASP A 411 -10.11 3.12 27.05
N ILE A 412 -9.60 3.29 25.84
CA ILE A 412 -8.19 3.71 25.67
C ILE A 412 -7.98 5.10 26.27
N PRO A 413 -6.77 5.43 26.75
CA PRO A 413 -6.41 6.82 27.03
C PRO A 413 -6.56 7.69 25.78
N GLU A 414 -6.97 8.95 25.95
CA GLU A 414 -7.16 9.92 24.85
C GLU A 414 -8.10 9.40 23.74
N ASN A 415 -9.17 8.68 24.12
CA ASN A 415 -10.07 8.01 23.18
C ASN A 415 -10.71 8.95 22.15
N GLU A 416 -10.86 10.23 22.46
CA GLU A 416 -11.33 11.27 21.55
C GLU A 416 -10.44 11.45 20.30
N THR A 417 -9.16 11.05 20.37
CA THR A 417 -8.22 11.07 19.24
C THR A 417 -7.86 9.67 18.72
N GLY A 418 -8.29 8.63 19.43
CA GLY A 418 -7.89 7.24 19.16
C GLY A 418 -6.48 6.91 19.64
N ALA A 419 -6.03 5.69 19.34
CA ALA A 419 -4.67 5.23 19.61
C ALA A 419 -3.92 4.89 18.31
N ARG A 420 -2.60 4.76 18.42
CA ARG A 420 -1.75 4.13 17.38
C ARG A 420 -1.92 2.61 17.41
N GLN A 421 -1.39 1.96 16.38
CA GLN A 421 -1.37 0.51 16.26
C GLN A 421 -0.38 -0.09 17.26
N SER A 422 -0.83 -0.46 18.46
CA SER A 422 -0.02 -1.20 19.42
C SER A 422 -0.74 -1.56 20.70
N LEU A 423 -0.31 -2.65 21.31
CA LEU A 423 -0.50 -2.93 22.72
C LEU A 423 0.59 -3.92 23.14
N SER A 424 1.26 -3.66 24.26
CA SER A 424 2.22 -4.62 24.82
C SER A 424 2.14 -4.67 26.34
N THR A 425 2.86 -5.62 26.92
CA THR A 425 2.91 -5.82 28.36
C THR A 425 4.28 -6.31 28.78
N ASP A 426 4.72 -5.86 29.95
CA ASP A 426 5.88 -6.43 30.65
C ASP A 426 5.48 -7.49 31.69
N GLY A 427 4.22 -7.95 31.64
CA GLY A 427 3.57 -8.84 32.60
C GLY A 427 2.88 -8.11 33.77
N THR A 428 3.35 -6.92 34.13
CA THR A 428 2.79 -6.12 35.25
C THR A 428 1.83 -5.06 34.75
N TYR A 429 2.25 -4.26 33.77
CA TYR A 429 1.50 -3.15 33.20
C TYR A 429 1.17 -3.41 31.73
N LEU A 430 0.16 -2.70 31.23
CA LEU A 430 -0.11 -2.58 29.80
C LEU A 430 0.50 -1.29 29.28
N TYR A 431 0.99 -1.32 28.04
CA TYR A 431 1.65 -0.19 27.40
C TYR A 431 0.98 0.11 26.08
N ILE A 432 0.55 1.35 25.90
CA ILE A 432 -0.15 1.80 24.70
C ILE A 432 0.35 3.19 24.26
N PRO A 433 0.79 3.36 23.00
CA PRO A 433 1.16 4.67 22.47
C PRO A 433 -0.08 5.53 22.18
N ASN A 434 0.06 6.84 22.33
CA ASN A 434 -0.96 7.80 21.92
C ASN A 434 -1.06 7.89 20.38
N ARG A 435 -2.10 8.55 19.87
CA ARG A 435 -2.33 8.69 18.42
C ARG A 435 -1.15 9.34 17.68
N GLN A 436 -0.44 10.28 18.29
CA GLN A 436 0.68 10.96 17.65
C GLN A 436 1.97 10.13 17.65
N GLY A 437 2.08 9.12 18.53
CA GLY A 437 3.25 8.25 18.66
C GLY A 437 4.40 8.86 19.47
N ASN A 438 4.26 10.10 19.94
CA ASN A 438 5.28 10.81 20.72
C ASN A 438 5.19 10.54 22.24
N LYS A 439 4.23 9.73 22.67
CA LYS A 439 3.99 9.40 24.08
C LYS A 439 3.46 7.98 24.22
N MET A 440 3.79 7.35 25.34
CA MET A 440 3.28 6.03 25.72
C MET A 440 2.67 6.08 27.12
N PHE A 441 1.52 5.43 27.29
CA PHE A 441 0.86 5.27 28.58
C PHE A 441 1.25 3.93 29.20
N GLU A 442 1.66 3.96 30.45
CA GLU A 442 1.78 2.77 31.30
C GLU A 442 0.51 2.65 32.13
N LEU A 443 -0.23 1.58 31.93
CA LEU A 443 -1.57 1.37 32.51
C LEU A 443 -1.54 0.21 33.49
N PHE A 444 -2.22 0.38 34.62
CA PHE A 444 -2.67 -0.76 35.40
C PHE A 444 -3.67 -1.59 34.59
N LYS A 445 -3.78 -2.90 34.89
CA LYS A 445 -4.67 -3.84 34.18
C LYS A 445 -6.18 -3.54 34.34
N ASN A 446 -6.54 -2.49 35.09
CA ASN A 446 -7.90 -1.95 35.20
C ASN A 446 -8.12 -0.67 34.37
N GLY A 447 -7.14 -0.28 33.55
CA GLY A 447 -7.20 0.90 32.68
C GLY A 447 -6.78 2.22 33.33
N THR A 448 -6.47 2.25 34.62
CA THR A 448 -5.98 3.47 35.27
C THR A 448 -4.55 3.78 34.81
N ILE A 449 -4.30 5.03 34.41
CA ILE A 449 -2.97 5.51 34.02
C ILE A 449 -2.08 5.53 35.26
N HIS A 450 -0.98 4.77 35.22
CA HIS A 450 0.06 4.82 36.24
C HIS A 450 1.00 5.99 35.99
N ARG A 451 1.46 6.16 34.73
CA ARG A 451 2.27 7.30 34.28
C ARG A 451 2.26 7.44 32.76
N GLU A 452 2.74 8.59 32.32
CA GLU A 452 2.98 8.93 30.92
C GLU A 452 4.49 8.96 30.64
N ILE A 453 4.90 8.39 29.51
CA ILE A 453 6.29 8.25 29.09
C ILE A 453 6.47 9.03 27.79
N SER A 454 7.29 10.07 27.81
CA SER A 454 7.65 10.81 26.60
C SER A 454 8.54 9.96 25.71
N MET A 455 8.23 9.90 24.42
CA MET A 455 8.97 9.09 23.45
C MET A 455 9.81 9.97 22.52
N PRO A 456 11.12 9.72 22.40
CA PRO A 456 11.98 10.42 21.45
C PRO A 456 11.84 9.88 20.01
N LEU A 457 11.09 8.80 19.83
CA LEU A 457 10.77 8.18 18.54
C LEU A 457 9.27 8.36 18.26
N ASP A 458 8.88 8.46 16.98
CA ASP A 458 7.49 8.26 16.58
C ASP A 458 7.16 6.76 16.65
N LEU A 459 6.35 6.37 17.63
CA LEU A 459 5.83 5.02 17.80
C LEU A 459 4.70 4.72 16.81
N VAL A 460 5.01 4.80 15.51
CA VAL A 460 4.07 4.48 14.42
C VAL A 460 3.80 2.98 14.32
N GLY A 461 4.79 2.13 14.61
CA GLY A 461 4.69 0.69 14.45
C GLY A 461 4.32 -0.09 15.72
N PRO A 462 4.22 -1.42 15.62
CA PRO A 462 3.91 -2.28 16.73
C PRO A 462 5.03 -2.25 17.78
N ILE A 463 4.69 -2.55 19.03
CA ILE A 463 5.63 -2.64 20.14
C ILE A 463 5.53 -4.03 20.79
N THR A 464 6.67 -4.61 21.17
CA THR A 464 6.71 -5.85 21.94
C THR A 464 7.77 -5.79 23.04
N TRP A 465 7.57 -6.51 24.14
CA TRP A 465 8.51 -6.59 25.24
C TRP A 465 9.27 -7.92 25.19
N ASN A 466 10.60 -7.86 25.11
CA ASN A 466 11.42 -9.08 25.01
C ASN A 466 11.86 -9.65 26.38
N GLY A 467 11.32 -9.12 27.48
CA GLY A 467 11.77 -9.44 28.84
C GLY A 467 12.74 -8.40 29.44
N THR A 468 13.41 -7.59 28.61
CA THR A 468 14.40 -6.60 29.07
C THR A 468 14.19 -5.20 28.48
N HIS A 469 13.74 -5.12 27.23
CA HIS A 469 13.53 -3.88 26.49
C HIS A 469 12.28 -4.03 25.63
N PHE A 470 11.67 -2.88 25.33
CA PHE A 470 10.67 -2.81 24.27
C PHE A 470 11.37 -2.72 22.92
N TRP A 471 10.73 -3.31 21.93
CA TRP A 471 11.13 -3.25 20.53
C TRP A 471 10.00 -2.69 19.69
N THR A 472 10.32 -1.81 18.75
CA THR A 472 9.35 -1.24 17.82
C THR A 472 9.94 -1.03 16.44
N GLY A 473 9.13 -1.16 15.39
CA GLY A 473 9.51 -0.88 14.01
C GLY A 473 9.07 0.50 13.57
N THR A 474 9.94 1.20 12.83
CA THR A 474 9.62 2.51 12.21
C THR A 474 9.63 2.43 10.67
N GLY A 475 9.61 1.22 10.10
CA GLY A 475 9.66 0.98 8.66
C GLY A 475 11.06 0.92 8.04
N GLN A 476 12.10 1.29 8.79
CA GLN A 476 13.51 1.17 8.37
C GLN A 476 14.36 0.43 9.40
N TYR A 477 14.08 0.65 10.68
CA TYR A 477 14.81 0.05 11.80
C TYR A 477 13.83 -0.52 12.81
N LEU A 478 14.29 -1.56 13.51
CA LEU A 478 13.74 -1.96 14.79
C LEU A 478 14.57 -1.27 15.89
N PHE A 479 13.92 -0.51 16.75
CA PHE A 479 14.55 0.18 17.87
C PHE A 479 14.29 -0.56 19.18
N ALA A 480 15.32 -0.68 20.01
CA ALA A 480 15.21 -1.13 21.38
C ALA A 480 15.16 0.07 22.32
N PHE A 481 14.23 0.07 23.28
CA PHE A 481 14.11 1.12 24.28
C PHE A 481 13.71 0.58 25.66
N THR A 482 14.08 1.33 26.71
CA THR A 482 13.77 1.00 28.11
C THR A 482 12.32 1.36 28.46
N LYS A 483 11.83 0.91 29.62
CA LYS A 483 10.49 1.27 30.12
C LYS A 483 10.27 2.77 30.33
N ASP A 484 11.35 3.54 30.46
CA ASP A 484 11.29 5.00 30.61
C ASP A 484 11.42 5.74 29.26
N GLY A 485 11.32 5.02 28.13
CA GLY A 485 11.34 5.59 26.78
C GLY A 485 12.74 5.90 26.23
N THR A 486 13.81 5.49 26.93
CA THR A 486 15.19 5.74 26.47
C THR A 486 15.58 4.73 25.39
N VAL A 487 15.93 5.22 24.20
CA VAL A 487 16.44 4.38 23.10
C VAL A 487 17.85 3.92 23.41
N VAL A 488 18.07 2.60 23.38
CA VAL A 488 19.36 1.97 23.75
C VAL A 488 20.05 1.29 22.57
N GLY A 489 19.36 1.12 21.45
CA GLY A 489 19.92 0.49 20.27
C GLY A 489 18.95 0.43 19.11
N ARG A 490 19.47 0.02 17.96
CA ARG A 490 18.67 -0.29 16.79
C ARG A 490 19.32 -1.39 15.96
N VAL A 491 18.49 -2.18 15.31
CA VAL A 491 18.88 -3.02 14.18
C VAL A 491 18.06 -2.60 12.98
N TYR A 492 18.49 -2.97 11.80
CA TYR A 492 17.70 -2.66 10.62
C TYR A 492 16.50 -3.61 10.51
N ASP A 493 15.40 -3.18 9.89
CA ASP A 493 14.12 -3.90 9.87
C ASP A 493 14.08 -5.10 8.90
N VAL A 494 13.48 -6.24 9.26
CA VAL A 494 13.44 -7.43 8.37
C VAL A 494 12.60 -7.22 7.11
N ALA A 495 11.65 -6.29 7.14
CA ALA A 495 10.85 -5.86 5.99
C ALA A 495 10.49 -4.38 6.12
N ARG A 496 10.18 -3.71 5.00
CA ARG A 496 9.68 -2.33 5.05
C ARG A 496 8.23 -2.34 5.55
N GLY A 497 7.95 -1.64 6.65
CA GLY A 497 6.59 -1.46 7.16
C GLY A 497 6.09 -2.65 7.99
N VAL A 498 6.78 -2.97 9.10
CA VAL A 498 6.33 -4.00 10.05
C VAL A 498 5.00 -3.60 10.69
N SER A 499 3.95 -4.39 10.42
CA SER A 499 2.63 -4.26 11.01
C SER A 499 2.39 -5.18 12.22
N GLY A 500 3.34 -6.06 12.56
CA GLY A 500 3.29 -6.87 13.77
C GLY A 500 4.67 -7.36 14.18
N ILE A 501 5.00 -7.29 15.46
CA ILE A 501 6.24 -7.83 16.05
C ILE A 501 5.89 -8.52 17.36
N THR A 502 6.54 -9.63 17.66
CA THR A 502 6.37 -10.33 18.93
C THR A 502 7.70 -10.92 19.41
N TRP A 503 7.72 -11.65 20.50
CA TRP A 503 8.94 -12.24 21.04
C TRP A 503 8.65 -13.66 21.52
N ASP A 504 9.38 -14.64 20.99
CA ASP A 504 9.15 -16.06 21.32
C ASP A 504 9.99 -16.58 22.50
N GLY A 505 10.82 -15.71 23.10
CA GLY A 505 11.83 -16.11 24.09
C GLY A 505 13.24 -16.26 23.53
N THR A 506 13.39 -16.31 22.20
CA THR A 506 14.67 -16.46 21.48
C THR A 506 14.81 -15.46 20.31
N TYR A 507 13.75 -15.24 19.54
CA TYR A 507 13.69 -14.37 18.36
C TYR A 507 12.56 -13.34 18.48
N LEU A 508 12.83 -12.16 17.90
CA LEU A 508 11.84 -11.11 17.64
C LEU A 508 11.10 -11.37 16.33
#